data_AF-A0A2P5C562-F1
#
_entry.id   AF-A0A2P5C562-F1
#
_cell.length_a   1.000
_cell.length_b   1.000
_cell.length_c   1.000
_cell.angle_alpha   90.00
_cell.angle_beta   90.00
_cell.angle_gamma   90.00
#
_symmetry.space_group_name_H-M   'P 1'
#
loop_
_entity.id
_entity.type
_entity.pdbx_description
1 polymer ?
#
loop_
_entity_poly.entity_id
_entity_poly.type
_entity_poly.pdbx_seq_one_letter_code
_entity_poly.pdbx_strand_id
1 'polypeptide(L)'
;MGAAVALIFAASVLMGCTNLAQGYAEPASPEIRVAGKVLCQDCTQPWNQWVIGAKPIQGSIVSITCMDERRRVVHYASDVTDQYGQFDFSINVNVYGHKKLNPKLCKARLVSSPDSDCNVLTDFAHGQTGVSLSWPTSILEDYAKYTLGPFYFTTQTCQKPEASAYNSQYNNAYANNGNY
;
A
#
# COMPACT_ATOMS: atom_id res chain seq x y z
N MET A 1 59.34 -24.36 -55.26
CA MET A 1 58.83 -23.75 -54.02
C MET A 1 57.37 -24.14 -53.92
N GLY A 2 57.05 -25.14 -53.11
CA GLY A 2 55.69 -25.64 -52.97
C GLY A 2 55.63 -26.77 -51.95
N ALA A 3 54.90 -26.52 -50.86
CA ALA A 3 54.18 -27.53 -50.09
C ALA A 3 53.19 -26.75 -49.20
N ALA A 4 51.91 -27.06 -49.38
CA ALA A 4 50.81 -26.52 -48.61
C ALA A 4 50.84 -27.02 -47.16
N VAL A 5 50.48 -26.17 -46.21
CA VAL A 5 49.81 -26.62 -44.97
C VAL A 5 48.79 -25.54 -44.58
N ALA A 6 47.51 -25.85 -44.78
CA ALA A 6 46.42 -25.15 -44.13
C ALA A 6 46.29 -25.67 -42.70
N LEU A 7 46.24 -24.77 -41.70
CA LEU A 7 45.80 -25.09 -40.34
C LEU A 7 44.70 -24.13 -39.94
N ILE A 8 43.50 -24.71 -39.82
CA ILE A 8 42.31 -24.16 -39.16
C ILE A 8 42.39 -24.56 -37.67
N PHE A 9 41.59 -23.87 -36.84
CA PHE A 9 41.25 -24.12 -35.42
C PHE A 9 42.15 -23.36 -34.42
N ALA A 10 41.65 -22.62 -33.43
CA ALA A 10 40.30 -22.47 -32.90
C ALA A 10 40.11 -21.09 -32.26
N ALA A 11 38.88 -20.61 -32.30
CA ALA A 11 38.43 -19.43 -31.59
C ALA A 11 38.59 -19.60 -30.07
N SER A 12 39.23 -18.62 -29.43
CA SER A 12 39.03 -18.34 -28.02
C SER A 12 38.94 -16.83 -27.86
N VAL A 13 37.80 -16.28 -28.32
CA VAL A 13 37.28 -15.03 -27.78
C VAL A 13 37.00 -15.35 -26.32
N LEU A 14 37.89 -14.90 -25.42
CA LEU A 14 37.61 -14.88 -23.99
C LEU A 14 36.48 -13.89 -23.77
N MET A 15 35.27 -14.42 -23.96
CA MET A 15 34.02 -13.86 -23.50
C MET A 15 34.04 -13.99 -21.97
N GLY A 16 34.89 -13.17 -21.34
CA GLY A 16 34.75 -12.83 -19.94
C GLY A 16 33.52 -11.94 -19.83
N CYS A 17 32.33 -12.55 -19.88
CA CYS A 17 31.15 -11.94 -19.30
C CYS A 17 31.45 -11.81 -17.81
N THR A 18 32.11 -10.72 -17.43
CA THR A 18 32.06 -10.27 -16.05
C THR A 18 30.58 -10.04 -15.79
N ASN A 19 29.98 -10.98 -15.05
CA ASN A 19 28.79 -10.68 -14.31
C ASN A 19 29.20 -9.55 -13.36
N LEU A 20 29.01 -8.31 -13.81
CA LEU A 20 28.74 -7.22 -12.89
C LEU A 20 27.39 -7.62 -12.27
N ALA A 21 27.47 -8.48 -11.26
CA ALA A 21 26.52 -8.45 -10.18
C ALA A 21 26.66 -7.06 -9.56
N GLN A 22 26.04 -6.07 -10.22
CA GLN A 22 25.52 -4.92 -9.54
C GLN A 22 24.50 -5.50 -8.56
N GLY A 23 25.00 -5.89 -7.39
CA GLY A 23 24.22 -5.74 -6.20
C GLY A 23 23.83 -4.27 -6.20
N TYR A 24 22.62 -3.97 -6.65
CA TYR A 24 21.95 -2.75 -6.27
C TYR A 24 21.94 -2.83 -4.75
N ALA A 25 22.94 -2.22 -4.11
CA ALA A 25 22.81 -1.82 -2.73
C ALA A 25 21.64 -0.85 -2.78
N GLU A 26 20.45 -1.40 -2.52
CA GLU A 26 19.25 -0.62 -2.30
C GLU A 26 19.66 0.45 -1.29
N PRO A 27 19.61 1.74 -1.65
CA PRO A 27 19.94 2.79 -0.70
C PRO A 27 19.02 2.55 0.49
N ALA A 28 19.60 2.07 1.58
CA ALA A 28 18.87 1.81 2.80
C ALA A 28 18.62 3.18 3.40
N SER A 29 17.61 3.89 2.88
CA SER A 29 17.17 5.15 3.44
C SER A 29 16.98 4.92 4.94
N PRO A 30 17.58 5.77 5.80
CA PRO A 30 17.57 5.54 7.25
C PRO A 30 16.16 5.58 7.84
N GLU A 31 15.19 6.09 7.09
CA GLU A 31 13.82 6.29 7.51
C GLU A 31 12.80 5.73 6.52
N ILE A 32 11.69 5.23 7.06
CA ILE A 32 10.49 4.85 6.31
C ILE A 32 9.42 5.88 6.64
N ARG A 33 8.83 6.49 5.62
CA ARG A 33 7.71 7.42 5.76
C ARG A 33 6.44 6.79 5.24
N VAL A 34 5.39 6.75 6.04
CA VAL A 34 4.12 6.12 5.69
C VAL A 34 3.03 7.17 5.71
N ALA A 35 2.39 7.37 4.56
CA ALA A 35 1.36 8.38 4.38
C ALA A 35 0.09 7.78 3.78
N GLY A 36 -1.05 8.40 4.07
CA GLY A 36 -2.34 8.00 3.51
C GLY A 36 -3.46 8.88 4.01
N LYS A 37 -4.69 8.42 3.80
CA LYS A 37 -5.90 9.13 4.24
C LYS A 37 -6.84 8.20 5.00
N VAL A 38 -7.64 8.78 5.88
CA VAL A 38 -8.82 8.14 6.48
C VAL A 38 -10.05 8.93 6.06
N LEU A 39 -11.00 8.22 5.46
CA LEU A 39 -12.23 8.79 4.94
C LEU A 39 -13.45 8.10 5.56
N CYS A 40 -14.53 8.84 5.68
CA CYS A 40 -15.84 8.37 6.07
C CYS A 40 -16.61 7.92 4.85
N GLN A 41 -17.15 6.72 4.94
CA GLN A 41 -17.99 6.11 3.93
C GLN A 41 -19.45 6.08 4.41
N ASP A 42 -20.32 6.78 3.69
CA ASP A 42 -21.75 6.72 3.93
C ASP A 42 -22.36 5.51 3.21
N CYS A 43 -22.62 4.45 3.96
CA CYS A 43 -23.19 3.21 3.46
C CYS A 43 -24.67 3.31 3.09
N THR A 44 -25.33 4.45 3.32
CA THR A 44 -26.72 4.67 2.88
C THR A 44 -26.82 5.02 1.40
N GLN A 45 -25.71 5.39 0.77
CA GLN A 45 -25.65 5.83 -0.62
C GLN A 45 -25.25 4.70 -1.59
N PRO A 46 -25.64 4.77 -2.88
CA PRO A 46 -25.21 3.83 -3.89
C PRO A 46 -23.68 3.79 -4.06
N TRP A 47 -23.12 2.66 -4.52
CA TRP A 47 -21.68 2.43 -4.69
C TRP A 47 -20.93 3.60 -5.38
N ASN A 48 -21.56 4.23 -6.37
CA ASN A 48 -20.93 5.32 -7.14
C ASN A 48 -20.74 6.59 -6.30
N GLN A 49 -21.65 6.87 -5.37
CA GLN A 49 -21.54 7.99 -4.43
C GLN A 49 -20.63 7.66 -3.24
N TRP A 50 -20.55 6.38 -2.88
CA TRP A 50 -19.65 5.88 -1.85
C TRP A 50 -18.16 6.11 -2.17
N VAL A 51 -17.76 5.94 -3.44
CA VAL A 51 -16.36 6.12 -3.88
C VAL A 51 -15.98 7.59 -4.09
N ILE A 52 -16.93 8.44 -4.50
CA ILE A 52 -16.68 9.84 -4.89
C ILE A 52 -16.96 10.81 -3.73
N GLY A 53 -17.91 10.49 -2.86
CA GLY A 53 -18.40 11.36 -1.77
C GLY A 53 -17.76 11.13 -0.40
N ALA A 54 -16.75 10.27 -0.30
CA ALA A 54 -16.13 9.92 0.99
C ALA A 54 -15.46 11.15 1.63
N LYS A 55 -15.91 11.52 2.83
CA LYS A 55 -15.47 12.73 3.53
C LYS A 55 -14.22 12.46 4.36
N PRO A 56 -13.20 13.34 4.40
CA PRO A 56 -12.07 13.12 5.28
C PRO A 56 -12.46 13.13 6.75
N ILE A 57 -11.84 12.26 7.56
CA ILE A 57 -12.04 12.23 9.02
C ILE A 57 -10.80 12.79 9.70
N GLN A 58 -10.94 13.93 10.36
CA GLN A 58 -9.90 14.47 11.24
C GLN A 58 -9.85 13.70 12.56
N GLY A 59 -8.64 13.50 13.10
CA GLY A 59 -8.44 12.91 14.42
C GLY A 59 -8.53 11.38 14.48
N SER A 60 -8.65 10.70 13.34
CA SER A 60 -8.60 9.23 13.27
C SER A 60 -7.20 8.73 13.61
N ILE A 61 -7.12 7.64 14.36
CA ILE A 61 -5.86 7.03 14.73
C ILE A 61 -5.54 5.89 13.76
N VAL A 62 -4.36 5.96 13.17
CA VAL A 62 -3.76 4.93 12.32
C VAL A 62 -2.50 4.42 13.02
N SER A 63 -2.30 3.11 13.04
CA SER A 63 -1.10 2.50 13.60
C SER A 63 -0.33 1.74 12.56
N ILE A 64 0.97 1.62 12.77
CA ILE A 64 1.81 0.64 12.11
C ILE A 64 2.38 -0.33 13.13
N THR A 65 2.43 -1.60 12.75
CA THR A 65 3.09 -2.64 13.52
C THR A 65 4.07 -3.37 12.63
N CYS A 66 5.34 -3.39 13.01
CA CYS A 66 6.39 -4.10 12.30
C CYS A 66 6.84 -5.32 13.09
N MET A 67 6.99 -6.43 12.39
CA MET A 67 7.40 -7.70 12.96
C MET A 67 8.79 -8.11 12.45
N ASP A 68 9.48 -8.96 13.23
CA ASP A 68 10.62 -9.71 12.72
C ASP A 68 10.17 -11.00 12.00
N GLU A 69 11.14 -11.69 11.38
CA GLU A 69 10.92 -12.98 10.70
C GLU A 69 10.34 -14.07 11.64
N ARG A 70 10.45 -13.90 12.97
CA ARG A 70 9.86 -14.78 13.98
C ARG A 70 8.47 -14.32 14.43
N ARG A 71 7.84 -13.38 13.70
CA ARG A 71 6.50 -12.84 13.96
C ARG A 71 6.37 -12.11 15.30
N ARG A 72 7.49 -11.63 15.86
CA ARG A 72 7.50 -10.83 17.10
C ARG A 72 7.42 -9.36 16.73
N VAL A 73 6.60 -8.59 17.45
CA VAL A 73 6.54 -7.13 17.26
C VAL A 73 7.88 -6.53 17.65
N VAL A 74 8.50 -5.81 16.72
CA VAL A 74 9.77 -5.10 16.93
C VAL A 74 9.61 -3.59 16.92
N HIS A 75 8.55 -3.08 16.30
CA HIS A 75 8.25 -1.67 16.28
C HIS A 75 6.73 -1.44 16.20
N TYR A 76 6.29 -0.39 16.90
CA TYR A 76 4.92 0.12 16.85
C TYR A 76 4.99 1.63 16.83
N ALA A 77 4.20 2.25 15.95
CA ALA A 77 3.98 3.68 15.93
C ALA A 77 2.53 3.95 15.55
N SER A 78 2.06 5.16 15.82
CA SER A 78 0.74 5.61 15.43
C SER A 78 0.74 7.10 15.15
N ASP A 79 -0.21 7.53 14.34
CA ASP A 79 -0.42 8.93 13.99
C ASP A 79 -1.91 9.26 13.99
N VAL A 80 -2.19 10.54 14.05
CA VAL A 80 -3.54 11.10 14.12
C VAL A 80 -3.79 11.92 12.86
N THR A 81 -4.91 11.69 12.18
CA THR A 81 -5.18 12.39 10.93
C THR A 81 -5.45 13.88 11.10
N ASP A 82 -4.97 14.67 10.14
CA ASP A 82 -5.20 16.11 10.07
C ASP A 82 -6.62 16.48 9.58
N GLN A 83 -6.90 17.78 9.42
CA GLN A 83 -8.19 18.29 8.93
C GLN A 83 -8.61 17.77 7.54
N TYR A 84 -7.66 17.26 6.76
CA TYR A 84 -7.90 16.66 5.44
C TYR A 84 -7.91 15.14 5.49
N GLY A 85 -8.00 14.56 6.70
CA GLY A 85 -7.97 13.14 6.95
C GLY A 85 -6.63 12.49 6.64
N GLN A 86 -5.55 13.26 6.49
CA GLN A 86 -4.22 12.75 6.13
C GLN A 86 -3.44 12.34 7.37
N PHE A 87 -2.78 11.19 7.31
CA PHE A 87 -1.73 10.80 8.25
C PHE A 87 -0.41 10.73 7.50
N ASP A 88 0.68 11.05 8.19
CA ASP A 88 2.03 10.99 7.64
C ASP A 88 3.05 10.87 8.79
N PHE A 89 3.55 9.65 9.01
CA PHE A 89 4.48 9.37 10.09
C PHE A 89 5.75 8.67 9.63
N SER A 90 6.80 8.93 10.40
CA SER A 90 8.17 8.48 10.15
C SER A 90 8.58 7.39 11.10
N ILE A 91 9.28 6.38 10.57
CA ILE A 91 9.77 5.20 11.29
C ILE A 91 11.26 5.10 11.06
N ASN A 92 12.04 5.05 12.13
CA ASN A 92 13.47 4.80 12.02
C ASN A 92 13.72 3.32 11.67
N VAL A 93 14.52 3.07 10.62
CA VAL A 93 14.82 1.71 10.14
C VAL A 93 15.75 0.94 11.09
N ASN A 94 16.54 1.66 11.90
CA ASN A 94 17.46 1.09 12.87
C ASN A 94 16.73 0.87 14.20
N VAL A 95 16.08 -0.27 14.35
CA VAL A 95 15.48 -0.68 15.62
C VAL A 95 16.58 -1.25 16.52
N TYR A 96 16.48 -0.97 17.84
CA TYR A 96 17.45 -1.34 18.89
C TYR A 96 18.25 -2.64 18.59
N GLY A 97 19.58 -2.54 18.57
CA GLY A 97 20.48 -3.70 18.45
C GLY A 97 20.90 -4.11 17.03
N HIS A 98 21.06 -3.15 16.12
CA HIS A 98 21.59 -3.35 14.75
C HIS A 98 20.72 -4.18 13.79
N LYS A 99 19.46 -4.44 14.13
CA LYS A 99 18.53 -5.10 13.21
C LYS A 99 17.79 -4.07 12.37
N LYS A 100 18.02 -4.13 11.05
CA LYS A 100 17.23 -3.37 10.09
C LYS A 100 15.80 -3.89 10.06
N LEU A 101 14.85 -2.97 10.12
CA LEU A 101 13.44 -3.25 9.96
C LEU A 101 13.14 -3.61 8.50
N ASN A 102 12.37 -4.68 8.29
CA ASN A 102 11.93 -5.10 6.96
C ASN A 102 10.54 -4.48 6.68
N PRO A 103 10.41 -3.52 5.73
CA PRO A 103 9.13 -2.86 5.45
C PRO A 103 8.01 -3.85 5.11
N LYS A 104 8.33 -4.96 4.43
CA LYS A 104 7.34 -5.98 4.04
C LYS A 104 6.71 -6.71 5.22
N LEU A 105 7.33 -6.62 6.41
CA LEU A 105 6.82 -7.14 7.68
C LEU A 105 6.16 -6.06 8.54
N CYS A 106 6.00 -4.84 8.01
CA CYS A 106 5.21 -3.78 8.61
C CYS A 106 3.81 -3.74 8.04
N LYS A 107 2.81 -3.61 8.91
CA LYS A 107 1.41 -3.43 8.54
C LYS A 107 0.83 -2.18 9.15
N ALA A 108 0.30 -1.31 8.31
CA ALA A 108 -0.46 -0.13 8.72
C ALA A 108 -1.96 -0.48 8.77
N ARG A 109 -2.66 -0.06 9.83
CA ARG A 109 -4.09 -0.36 10.04
C ARG A 109 -4.81 0.77 10.78
N LEU A 110 -6.12 0.85 10.56
CA LEU A 110 -7.02 1.68 11.36
C LEU A 110 -7.04 1.22 12.82
N VAL A 111 -7.17 2.19 13.72
CA VAL A 111 -7.36 1.95 15.15
C VAL A 111 -8.70 2.50 15.60
N SER A 112 -8.96 3.78 15.37
CA SER A 112 -10.19 4.43 15.83
C SER A 112 -10.52 5.69 15.02
N SER A 113 -11.79 6.06 15.04
CA SER A 113 -12.31 7.34 14.54
C SER A 113 -12.93 8.12 15.70
N PRO A 114 -12.71 9.45 15.78
CA PRO A 114 -13.37 10.31 16.76
C PRO A 114 -14.78 10.75 16.30
N ASP A 115 -15.14 10.52 15.04
CA ASP A 115 -16.45 10.88 14.49
C ASP A 115 -17.52 9.93 15.06
N SER A 116 -18.50 10.48 15.79
CA SER A 116 -19.57 9.69 16.41
C SER A 116 -20.43 8.97 15.38
N ASP A 117 -20.59 9.58 14.21
CA ASP A 117 -21.46 9.12 13.15
C ASP A 117 -20.69 8.25 12.16
N CYS A 118 -19.36 8.22 12.22
CA CYS A 118 -18.50 7.49 11.29
C CYS A 118 -17.31 6.82 11.98
N ASN A 119 -17.61 5.85 12.85
CA ASN A 119 -16.64 5.11 13.65
C ASN A 119 -16.75 3.59 13.53
N VAL A 120 -17.60 3.08 12.64
CA VAL A 120 -17.69 1.63 12.42
C VAL A 120 -16.45 1.17 11.66
N LEU A 121 -15.61 0.39 12.34
CA LEU A 121 -14.38 -0.16 11.77
C LEU A 121 -14.71 -1.18 10.69
N THR A 122 -14.10 -1.04 9.52
CA THR A 122 -14.28 -1.98 8.40
C THR A 122 -12.95 -2.52 7.91
N ASP A 123 -13.00 -3.67 7.23
CA ASP A 123 -11.84 -4.21 6.52
C ASP A 123 -11.82 -3.84 5.04
N PHE A 124 -12.62 -2.86 4.62
CA PHE A 124 -12.53 -2.32 3.28
C PHE A 124 -11.14 -1.71 3.07
N ALA A 125 -10.55 -1.96 1.90
CA ALA A 125 -9.15 -1.62 1.60
C ALA A 125 -8.15 -2.12 2.66
N HIS A 126 -8.46 -3.21 3.38
CA HIS A 126 -7.67 -3.77 4.47
C HIS A 126 -7.49 -2.81 5.66
N GLY A 127 -8.47 -1.94 5.94
CA GLY A 127 -8.41 -1.01 7.07
C GLY A 127 -8.23 -1.71 8.42
N GLN A 128 -8.90 -2.83 8.67
CA GLN A 128 -8.85 -3.56 9.95
C GLN A 128 -7.68 -4.55 10.01
N THR A 129 -7.50 -5.35 8.96
CA THR A 129 -6.45 -6.39 8.87
C THR A 129 -5.06 -5.84 8.56
N GLY A 130 -5.02 -4.62 8.02
CA GLY A 130 -3.84 -3.83 7.74
C GLY A 130 -3.19 -4.10 6.38
N VAL A 131 -2.61 -3.06 5.81
CA VAL A 131 -1.88 -3.06 4.54
C VAL A 131 -0.37 -3.20 4.81
N SER A 132 0.27 -4.13 4.09
CA SER A 132 1.73 -4.29 4.16
C SER A 132 2.46 -3.26 3.31
N LEU A 133 3.63 -2.79 3.77
CA LEU A 133 4.50 -1.90 3.01
C LEU A 133 5.30 -2.70 1.96
N SER A 134 4.67 -2.95 0.81
CA SER A 134 5.24 -3.80 -0.24
C SER A 134 6.33 -3.11 -1.05
N TRP A 135 6.02 -1.90 -1.55
CA TRP A 135 6.85 -1.14 -2.47
C TRP A 135 6.77 0.36 -2.14
N PRO A 136 7.91 1.06 -2.09
CA PRO A 136 7.91 2.50 -1.89
C PRO A 136 7.32 3.20 -3.11
N THR A 137 6.50 4.22 -2.87
CA THR A 137 5.97 5.11 -3.91
C THR A 137 7.04 6.09 -4.40
N SER A 138 7.99 6.46 -3.53
CA SER A 138 9.15 7.26 -3.89
C SER A 138 10.32 6.98 -2.96
N ILE A 139 11.54 7.11 -3.46
CA ILE A 139 12.77 6.99 -2.67
C ILE A 139 13.50 8.31 -2.76
N LEU A 140 13.76 8.92 -1.60
CA LEU A 140 14.60 10.11 -1.45
C LEU A 140 15.87 9.72 -0.67
N GLU A 141 16.84 10.63 -0.63
CA GLU A 141 18.12 10.43 0.07
C GLU A 141 17.91 10.01 1.54
N ASP A 142 16.98 10.69 2.22
CA ASP A 142 16.76 10.49 3.65
C ASP A 142 15.69 9.44 3.99
N TYR A 143 14.73 9.19 3.09
CA TYR A 143 13.61 8.28 3.38
C TYR A 143 13.04 7.56 2.15
N ALA A 144 12.51 6.37 2.41
CA ALA A 144 11.63 5.66 1.49
C ALA A 144 10.17 5.94 1.87
N LYS A 145 9.39 6.52 0.94
CA LYS A 145 7.98 6.86 1.17
C LYS A 145 7.07 5.76 0.67
N TYR A 146 6.11 5.38 1.50
CA TYR A 146 5.03 4.45 1.20
C TYR A 146 3.70 5.19 1.33
N THR A 147 3.10 5.51 0.19
CA THR A 147 1.77 6.12 0.14
C THR A 147 0.74 5.01 0.01
N LEU A 148 -0.09 4.84 1.04
CA LEU A 148 -1.16 3.86 1.07
C LEU A 148 -2.43 4.40 0.41
N GLY A 149 -3.27 3.47 -0.05
CA GLY A 149 -4.66 3.81 -0.37
C GLY A 149 -5.40 4.32 0.87
N PRO A 150 -6.50 5.06 0.68
CA PRO A 150 -7.32 5.52 1.80
C PRO A 150 -7.86 4.34 2.62
N PHE A 151 -7.88 4.52 3.94
CA PHE A 151 -8.64 3.69 4.86
C PHE A 151 -10.02 4.30 5.12
N TYR A 152 -10.92 3.45 5.57
CA TYR A 152 -12.32 3.83 5.68
C TYR A 152 -12.99 3.36 6.96
N PHE A 153 -13.62 4.31 7.64
CA PHE A 153 -14.69 4.04 8.60
C PHE A 153 -16.02 4.22 7.91
N THR A 154 -17.05 3.59 8.45
CA THR A 154 -18.41 3.72 7.93
C THR A 154 -19.37 4.26 8.97
N THR A 155 -20.49 4.80 8.50
CA THR A 155 -21.55 5.30 9.37
C THR A 155 -22.35 4.18 10.04
N GLN A 156 -22.56 3.10 9.29
CA GLN A 156 -23.18 1.85 9.73
C GLN A 156 -22.41 0.67 9.12
N THR A 157 -22.70 -0.56 9.51
CA THR A 157 -22.12 -1.73 8.84
C THR A 157 -22.57 -1.77 7.38
N CYS A 158 -21.67 -1.45 6.44
CA CYS A 158 -21.93 -1.55 5.01
C CYS A 158 -22.29 -3.00 4.66
N GLN A 159 -23.51 -3.24 4.19
CA GLN A 159 -23.85 -4.51 3.56
C GLN A 159 -23.34 -4.46 2.11
N LYS A 160 -22.47 -5.41 1.74
CA LYS A 160 -22.15 -5.64 0.32
C LYS A 160 -23.48 -5.94 -0.39
N PRO A 161 -23.89 -5.17 -1.43
CA PRO A 161 -25.12 -5.46 -2.15
C PRO A 161 -25.07 -6.89 -2.68
N GLU A 162 -26.16 -7.65 -2.50
CA GLU A 162 -26.26 -8.95 -3.13
C GLU A 162 -26.18 -8.80 -4.65
N ALA A 163 -25.48 -9.72 -5.32
CA ALA A 163 -25.26 -9.66 -6.77
C ALA A 163 -26.57 -9.56 -7.59
N SER A 164 -27.69 -10.02 -7.02
CA SER A 164 -29.04 -9.92 -7.58
C SER A 164 -29.56 -8.47 -7.67
N ALA A 165 -29.20 -7.59 -6.73
CA ALA A 165 -29.65 -6.19 -6.69
C ALA A 165 -28.93 -5.30 -7.72
N TYR A 166 -27.72 -5.69 -8.13
CA TYR A 166 -26.94 -4.98 -9.16
C TYR A 166 -27.64 -5.02 -10.53
N ASN A 167 -28.20 -6.19 -10.88
CA ASN A 167 -28.85 -6.38 -12.19
C ASN A 167 -30.20 -5.64 -12.29
N SER A 168 -30.97 -5.55 -11.20
CA SER A 168 -32.25 -4.80 -11.22
C SER A 168 -32.04 -3.29 -11.39
N GLN A 169 -31.00 -2.74 -10.78
CA GLN A 169 -30.75 -1.29 -10.85
C GLN A 169 -30.17 -0.88 -12.21
N TYR A 170 -29.35 -1.73 -12.83
CA TYR A 170 -28.89 -1.54 -14.22
C TYR A 170 -30.05 -1.59 -15.20
N ASN A 171 -30.91 -2.63 -15.13
CA ASN A 171 -32.04 -2.80 -16.07
C ASN A 171 -33.07 -1.66 -15.98
N ASN A 172 -33.32 -1.11 -14.80
CA ASN A 172 -34.25 0.02 -14.62
C ASN A 172 -33.70 1.34 -15.19
N ALA A 173 -32.38 1.52 -15.23
CA ALA A 173 -31.76 2.71 -15.81
C ALA A 173 -31.82 2.74 -17.36
N TYR A 174 -31.83 1.56 -18.01
CA TYR A 174 -32.02 1.46 -19.47
C TYR A 174 -33.50 1.43 -19.88
N ALA A 175 -34.39 0.91 -19.03
CA ALA A 175 -35.83 0.93 -19.32
C ALA A 175 -36.44 2.35 -19.30
N ASN A 176 -35.88 3.26 -18.50
CA ASN A 176 -36.38 4.64 -18.38
C ASN A 176 -35.78 5.64 -19.38
N ASN A 177 -34.78 5.23 -20.18
CA ASN A 177 -34.12 6.10 -21.18
C ASN A 177 -34.49 5.76 -22.64
N GLY A 178 -35.49 4.89 -22.86
CA GLY A 178 -35.87 4.40 -24.18
C GLY A 178 -37.11 5.04 -24.81
N ASN A 179 -37.55 6.22 -24.36
CA ASN A 179 -38.70 6.94 -24.95
C ASN A 179 -38.32 8.37 -25.35
N TYR A 180 -37.68 8.50 -26.53
CA TYR A 180 -37.78 9.66 -27.44
C TYR A 180 -37.58 9.17 -28.87
#